data_AF-A0A4R5VXI1-F1
#
_entry.id   AF-A0A4R5VXI1-F1
#
_cell.length_a   1.000
_cell.length_b   1.000
_cell.length_c   1.000
_cell.angle_alpha   90.00
_cell.angle_beta   90.00
_cell.angle_gamma   90.00
#
_symmetry.space_group_name_H-M   'P 1'
#
loop_
_entity.id
_entity.type
_entity.pdbx_description
1 polymer ?
#
loop_
_entity_poly.entity_id
_entity_poly.type
_entity_poly.pdbx_seq_one_letter_code
_entity_poly.pdbx_strand_id
1 'polypeptide(L)'
;MNKAIISFVISLVIGFGLGYLVFDVMEDSGSQPQVAAQSDTSTNSTTKDQGSQSKETAATTTSVDQDNILSKRGCLSCHSVEALNLKGGQVGPDLSHAFVEVKDKHGMPIEQFLTKPDSAVMSGVIGKNPLTDEERKQVLDILKKASEAK
;
A
#
# COMPACT_ATOMS: atom_id res chain seq x y z
N MET A 1 -29.22 -6.15 -36.23
CA MET A 1 -28.30 -6.60 -35.15
C MET A 1 -29.02 -7.13 -33.90
N ASN A 2 -30.33 -7.33 -33.94
CA ASN A 2 -31.17 -7.40 -32.74
C ASN A 2 -31.27 -8.84 -32.20
N LYS A 3 -31.26 -9.82 -33.10
CA LYS A 3 -31.32 -11.26 -32.76
C LYS A 3 -30.06 -11.76 -32.06
N ALA A 4 -28.89 -11.26 -32.44
CA ALA A 4 -27.61 -11.64 -31.84
C ALA A 4 -27.49 -11.15 -30.39
N ILE A 5 -27.99 -9.94 -30.11
CA ILE A 5 -28.01 -9.37 -28.75
C ILE A 5 -28.98 -10.14 -27.85
N ILE A 6 -30.16 -10.51 -28.36
CA ILE A 6 -31.14 -11.31 -27.62
C ILE A 6 -30.55 -12.68 -27.27
N SER A 7 -29.89 -13.35 -28.22
CA SER A 7 -29.21 -14.63 -27.94
C SER A 7 -28.08 -14.51 -26.93
N PHE A 8 -27.31 -13.42 -26.95
CA PHE A 8 -26.23 -13.19 -25.97
C PHE A 8 -26.78 -12.99 -24.55
N VAL A 9 -27.86 -12.20 -24.41
CA VAL A 9 -28.50 -11.95 -23.11
C VAL A 9 -29.15 -13.21 -22.55
N ILE A 10 -29.81 -14.02 -23.40
CA ILE A 10 -30.39 -15.30 -22.96
C ILE A 10 -29.30 -16.26 -22.47
N SER A 11 -28.19 -16.40 -23.19
CA SER A 11 -27.07 -17.24 -22.76
C SER A 11 -26.42 -16.74 -21.47
N LEU A 12 -26.33 -15.42 -21.27
CA LEU A 12 -25.79 -14.84 -20.05
C LEU A 12 -26.73 -15.09 -18.85
N VAL A 13 -28.04 -14.92 -19.01
CA VAL A 13 -29.01 -15.17 -17.94
C VAL A 13 -29.09 -16.66 -17.60
N ILE A 14 -29.03 -17.55 -18.59
CA ILE A 14 -29.04 -19.00 -18.35
C ILE A 14 -27.72 -19.44 -17.70
N GLY A 15 -26.58 -18.97 -18.20
CA GLY A 15 -25.26 -19.34 -17.65
C GLY A 15 -25.02 -18.79 -16.26
N PHE A 16 -25.33 -17.51 -16.03
CA PHE A 16 -25.19 -16.87 -14.72
C PHE A 16 -26.28 -17.32 -13.74
N GLY A 17 -27.51 -17.55 -14.22
CA GLY A 17 -28.63 -18.02 -13.39
C GLY A 17 -28.51 -19.48 -12.95
N LEU A 18 -28.09 -20.40 -13.83
CA LEU A 18 -27.76 -21.77 -13.43
C LEU A 18 -26.50 -21.81 -12.56
N GLY A 19 -25.51 -20.97 -12.85
CA GLY A 19 -24.33 -20.83 -12.02
C GLY A 19 -24.66 -20.36 -10.59
N TYR A 20 -25.56 -19.40 -10.44
CA TYR A 20 -25.97 -18.85 -9.14
C TYR A 20 -26.76 -19.87 -8.31
N LEU A 21 -27.68 -20.63 -8.92
CA LEU A 21 -28.47 -21.64 -8.21
C LEU A 21 -27.59 -22.80 -7.69
N VAL A 22 -26.55 -23.17 -8.43
CA VAL A 22 -25.57 -24.18 -8.00
C VAL A 22 -24.63 -23.65 -6.90
N PHE A 23 -24.28 -22.35 -6.94
CA PHE A 23 -23.44 -21.72 -5.92
C PHE A 23 -24.20 -21.49 -4.60
N ASP A 24 -25.48 -21.11 -4.66
CA ASP A 24 -26.38 -20.93 -3.50
C ASP A 24 -26.63 -22.26 -2.76
N VAL A 25 -26.80 -23.38 -3.49
CA VAL A 25 -26.92 -24.73 -2.89
C VAL A 25 -25.61 -25.23 -2.23
N MET A 26 -24.46 -24.62 -2.55
CA MET A 26 -23.16 -25.00 -2.00
C MET A 26 -22.66 -24.04 -0.89
N GLU A 27 -23.39 -22.97 -0.55
CA GLU A 27 -23.02 -21.98 0.46
C GLU A 27 -23.41 -22.37 1.91
N ASP A 28 -23.84 -23.61 2.18
CA ASP A 28 -23.96 -24.17 3.56
C ASP A 28 -22.77 -25.06 3.96
N SER A 29 -21.77 -25.22 3.07
CA SER A 29 -20.56 -25.99 3.38
C SER A 29 -19.33 -25.21 2.97
N GLY A 30 -18.80 -24.48 3.95
CA GLY A 30 -17.77 -23.46 3.78
C GLY A 30 -16.54 -23.94 3.02
N SER A 31 -16.10 -23.09 2.07
CA SER A 31 -14.71 -22.81 1.71
C SER A 31 -14.68 -21.77 0.60
N GLN A 32 -14.24 -20.55 0.91
CA GLN A 32 -13.99 -19.51 -0.08
C GLN A 32 -12.74 -19.78 -0.91
N PRO A 33 -12.71 -19.27 -2.16
CA PRO A 33 -11.66 -18.30 -2.47
C PRO A 33 -12.14 -17.04 -3.22
N GLN A 34 -11.42 -15.95 -2.92
CA GLN A 34 -11.50 -14.58 -3.45
C GLN A 34 -11.54 -14.45 -4.98
N VAL A 35 -12.10 -13.35 -5.49
CA VAL A 35 -11.39 -12.28 -6.26
C VAL A 35 -12.25 -11.00 -6.43
N ALA A 36 -11.56 -9.87 -6.57
CA ALA A 36 -11.98 -8.45 -6.69
C ALA A 36 -13.08 -8.15 -7.76
N ALA A 37 -13.79 -7.01 -7.82
CA ALA A 37 -13.39 -5.62 -7.55
C ALA A 37 -14.61 -4.64 -7.47
N GLN A 38 -14.36 -3.53 -6.75
CA GLN A 38 -14.83 -2.10 -6.80
C GLN A 38 -15.91 -1.67 -7.85
N SER A 39 -16.82 -0.69 -7.62
CA SER A 39 -16.62 0.67 -7.07
C SER A 39 -17.94 1.41 -6.68
N ASP A 40 -17.76 2.50 -5.89
CA ASP A 40 -18.48 3.79 -5.84
C ASP A 40 -19.55 4.14 -4.75
N THR A 41 -19.05 4.91 -3.76
CA THR A 41 -19.47 6.28 -3.35
C THR A 41 -20.70 6.59 -2.46
N SER A 42 -20.38 7.29 -1.34
CA SER A 42 -21.16 8.26 -0.51
C SER A 42 -22.18 7.77 0.53
N THR A 43 -21.88 8.00 1.83
CA THR A 43 -22.38 9.17 2.59
C THR A 43 -21.94 9.14 4.07
N ASN A 44 -21.56 10.33 4.54
CA ASN A 44 -21.07 10.78 5.84
C ASN A 44 -21.90 10.39 7.08
N SER A 45 -21.24 10.10 8.21
CA SER A 45 -21.70 10.39 9.57
C SER A 45 -20.50 10.42 10.54
N THR A 46 -20.19 11.62 11.02
CA THR A 46 -19.21 11.93 12.07
C THR A 46 -19.78 11.63 13.46
N THR A 47 -18.89 11.37 14.44
CA THR A 47 -18.91 11.74 15.88
C THR A 47 -18.47 10.53 16.72
N LYS A 48 -17.58 10.55 17.71
CA LYS A 48 -16.55 11.46 18.27
C LYS A 48 -16.02 10.72 19.52
N ASP A 49 -14.79 11.03 19.94
CA ASP A 49 -14.19 10.68 21.23
C ASP A 49 -13.86 9.18 21.44
N GLN A 50 -12.71 8.79 21.96
CA GLN A 50 -11.96 9.43 23.03
C GLN A 50 -10.49 8.96 22.98
N GLY A 51 -9.58 9.85 23.35
CA GLY A 51 -8.18 9.51 23.49
C GLY A 51 -7.93 8.49 24.60
N SER A 52 -6.79 7.81 24.53
CA SER A 52 -5.94 7.75 25.71
C SER A 52 -4.50 7.43 25.35
N GLN A 53 -3.66 8.27 25.91
CA GLN A 53 -2.23 8.23 26.01
C GLN A 53 -1.80 6.91 26.67
N SER A 54 -0.85 6.19 26.07
CA SER A 54 0.11 5.42 26.85
C SER A 54 1.48 5.57 26.25
N LYS A 55 2.27 6.38 26.97
CA LYS A 55 3.71 6.42 26.96
C LYS A 55 4.19 5.13 27.60
N GLU A 56 4.93 4.28 26.88
CA GLU A 56 6.04 3.58 27.52
C GLU A 56 7.10 3.15 26.50
N THR A 57 8.21 3.89 26.58
CA THR A 57 9.53 3.44 26.18
C THR A 57 9.89 2.15 26.93
N ALA A 58 10.29 1.12 26.18
CA ALA A 58 11.44 0.24 26.45
C ALA A 58 11.16 -1.24 26.11
N ALA A 59 11.51 -1.63 24.89
CA ALA A 59 12.17 -2.90 24.63
C ALA A 59 12.98 -2.79 23.33
N THR A 60 14.29 -2.92 23.45
CA THR A 60 15.25 -2.99 22.35
C THR A 60 14.98 -4.24 21.52
N THR A 61 14.20 -4.08 20.46
CA THR A 61 14.16 -4.99 19.32
C THR A 61 13.96 -4.13 18.09
N THR A 62 14.87 -4.26 17.14
CA THR A 62 15.08 -3.46 15.92
C THR A 62 13.95 -3.54 14.89
N SER A 63 12.72 -3.83 15.32
CA SER A 63 11.58 -3.99 14.42
C SER A 63 10.73 -2.74 14.44
N VAL A 64 10.59 -2.11 13.27
CA VAL A 64 9.52 -1.16 13.02
C VAL A 64 8.28 -1.97 12.62
N ASP A 65 7.11 -1.57 13.11
CA ASP A 65 5.86 -2.26 12.79
C ASP A 65 5.56 -2.21 11.29
N GLN A 66 4.89 -3.23 10.74
CA GLN A 66 4.50 -3.23 9.33
C GLN A 66 3.44 -2.17 9.01
N ASP A 67 2.63 -1.71 9.97
CA ASP A 67 1.68 -0.60 9.83
C ASP A 67 2.37 0.77 10.06
N ASN A 68 3.37 1.08 9.23
CA ASN A 68 4.08 2.36 9.29
C ASN A 68 3.79 3.24 8.06
N ILE A 69 4.39 4.44 8.04
CA ILE A 69 4.16 5.42 6.96
C ILE A 69 4.56 4.89 5.57
N LEU A 70 5.61 4.04 5.48
CA LEU A 70 6.04 3.43 4.22
C LEU A 70 4.97 2.51 3.65
N SER A 71 4.27 1.78 4.52
CA SER A 71 3.14 0.92 4.13
C SER A 71 1.91 1.75 3.75
N LYS A 72 1.57 2.76 4.56
CA LYS A 72 0.41 3.64 4.35
C LYS A 72 0.52 4.44 3.05
N ARG A 73 1.73 4.83 2.66
CA ARG A 73 2.01 5.54 1.40
C ARG A 73 2.33 4.60 0.23
N GLY A 74 2.26 3.28 0.45
CA GLY A 74 2.48 2.27 -0.59
C GLY A 74 3.94 2.12 -1.04
N CYS A 75 4.91 2.68 -0.32
CA CYS A 75 6.34 2.53 -0.64
C CYS A 75 6.75 1.05 -0.66
N LEU A 76 6.23 0.28 0.31
CA LEU A 76 6.55 -1.15 0.43
C LEU A 76 5.98 -2.02 -0.70
N SER A 77 5.09 -1.51 -1.55
CA SER A 77 4.62 -2.28 -2.71
C SER A 77 5.73 -2.54 -3.72
N CYS A 78 6.73 -1.66 -3.76
CA CYS A 78 7.84 -1.75 -4.71
C CYS A 78 9.20 -1.95 -4.03
N HIS A 79 9.35 -1.53 -2.77
CA HIS A 79 10.62 -1.54 -2.06
C HIS A 79 10.54 -2.39 -0.78
N SER A 80 11.63 -3.02 -0.39
CA SER A 80 11.83 -3.61 0.94
C SER A 80 12.60 -2.67 1.88
N VAL A 81 12.58 -2.96 3.18
CA VAL A 81 13.53 -2.40 4.17
C VAL A 81 14.05 -3.55 5.05
N GLU A 82 14.96 -4.33 4.49
CA GLU A 82 15.47 -5.56 5.12
C GLU A 82 16.11 -5.31 6.49
N ALA A 83 16.83 -4.20 6.69
CA ALA A 83 17.46 -3.86 7.98
C ALA A 83 16.47 -3.70 9.14
N LEU A 84 15.20 -3.41 8.83
CA LEU A 84 14.11 -3.31 9.81
C LEU A 84 13.12 -4.48 9.74
N ASN A 85 13.45 -5.52 8.96
CA ASN A 85 12.57 -6.65 8.67
C ASN A 85 11.22 -6.24 8.05
N LEU A 86 11.18 -5.12 7.31
CA LEU A 86 9.99 -4.69 6.58
C LEU A 86 9.97 -5.35 5.21
N LYS A 87 8.98 -6.23 5.00
CA LYS A 87 8.84 -6.95 3.74
C LYS A 87 8.18 -6.04 2.72
N GLY A 88 8.63 -6.12 1.48
CA GLY A 88 8.05 -5.37 0.38
C GLY A 88 8.43 -5.92 -0.98
N GLY A 89 8.22 -5.11 -2.01
CA GLY A 89 8.53 -5.46 -3.39
C GLY A 89 10.02 -5.42 -3.72
N GLN A 90 10.35 -5.92 -4.91
CA GLN A 90 11.71 -5.90 -5.49
C GLN A 90 11.76 -5.10 -6.80
N VAL A 91 10.72 -4.31 -7.08
CA VAL A 91 10.65 -3.44 -8.28
C VAL A 91 11.59 -2.26 -8.12
N GLY A 92 11.63 -1.70 -6.90
CA GLY A 92 12.61 -0.71 -6.47
C GLY A 92 13.69 -1.34 -5.60
N PRO A 93 14.85 -0.68 -5.46
CA PRO A 93 15.93 -1.14 -4.59
C PRO A 93 15.53 -1.14 -3.12
N ASP A 94 16.17 -1.98 -2.31
CA ASP A 94 15.98 -1.97 -0.85
C ASP A 94 16.31 -0.59 -0.25
N LEU A 95 15.48 -0.12 0.69
CA LEU A 95 15.59 1.22 1.28
C LEU A 95 16.42 1.27 2.56
N SER A 96 17.00 0.15 3.01
CA SER A 96 17.76 0.09 4.27
C SER A 96 18.88 1.11 4.32
N HIS A 97 19.50 1.42 3.19
CA HIS A 97 20.60 2.38 3.11
C HIS A 97 20.22 3.68 2.37
N ALA A 98 18.95 3.89 2.06
CA ALA A 98 18.49 5.03 1.25
C ALA A 98 18.86 6.39 1.86
N PHE A 99 18.93 6.49 3.19
CA PHE A 99 19.31 7.72 3.89
C PHE A 99 20.71 8.22 3.50
N VAL A 100 21.64 7.31 3.20
CA VAL A 100 23.02 7.64 2.80
C VAL A 100 23.17 7.57 1.28
N GLU A 101 22.68 6.50 0.66
CA GLU A 101 22.90 6.21 -0.76
C GLU A 101 22.26 7.22 -1.70
N VAL A 102 21.15 7.86 -1.32
CA VAL A 102 20.50 8.85 -2.18
C VAL A 102 21.42 10.04 -2.44
N LYS A 103 22.17 10.49 -1.43
CA LYS A 103 23.16 11.56 -1.61
C LYS A 103 24.25 11.15 -2.59
N ASP A 104 24.73 9.92 -2.47
CA ASP A 104 25.84 9.43 -3.29
C ASP A 104 25.41 9.17 -4.74
N LYS A 105 24.15 8.76 -4.96
CA LYS A 105 23.59 8.44 -6.29
C LYS A 105 23.00 9.66 -7.01
N HIS A 106 22.36 10.56 -6.28
CA HIS A 106 21.60 11.69 -6.85
C HIS A 106 22.25 13.06 -6.59
N GLY A 107 23.36 13.11 -5.85
CA GLY A 107 24.06 14.35 -5.54
C GLY A 107 23.26 15.31 -4.66
N MET A 108 22.21 14.83 -4.00
CA MET A 108 21.29 15.64 -3.20
C MET A 108 20.85 14.91 -1.93
N PRO A 109 20.58 15.63 -0.83
CA PRO A 109 20.11 15.00 0.40
C PRO A 109 18.74 14.34 0.21
N ILE A 110 18.48 13.28 0.99
CA ILE A 110 17.25 12.48 0.92
C ILE A 110 16.00 13.34 1.15
N GLU A 111 16.07 14.35 2.01
CA GLU A 111 15.00 15.32 2.26
C GLU A 111 14.56 16.04 0.98
N GLN A 112 15.55 16.44 0.18
CA GLN A 112 15.32 17.15 -1.07
C GLN A 112 14.79 16.18 -2.14
N PHE A 113 15.32 14.94 -2.18
CA PHE A 113 14.82 13.90 -3.07
C PHE A 113 13.34 13.55 -2.81
N LEU A 114 12.92 13.45 -1.54
CA LEU A 114 11.51 13.20 -1.18
C LEU A 114 10.56 14.35 -1.52
N THR A 115 11.08 15.52 -1.87
CA THR A 115 10.28 16.68 -2.30
C THR A 115 10.30 16.83 -3.81
N LYS A 116 11.46 16.58 -4.43
CA LYS A 116 11.66 16.70 -5.87
C LYS A 116 12.62 15.60 -6.33
N PRO A 117 12.13 14.37 -6.53
CA PRO A 117 12.98 13.29 -7.01
C PRO A 117 13.31 13.50 -8.48
N ASP A 118 14.54 13.20 -8.85
CA ASP A 118 15.07 13.31 -10.21
C ASP A 118 14.99 11.98 -10.99
N SER A 119 14.71 10.86 -10.31
CA SER A 119 14.60 9.56 -10.95
C SER A 119 13.34 9.44 -11.82
N ALA A 120 13.43 8.67 -12.91
CA ALA A 120 12.34 8.47 -13.86
C ALA A 120 11.07 7.89 -13.23
N VAL A 121 11.21 7.01 -12.22
CA VAL A 121 10.07 6.35 -11.57
C VAL A 121 9.55 7.16 -10.39
N MET A 122 10.42 7.61 -9.47
CA MET A 122 9.95 8.33 -8.27
C MET A 122 9.42 9.73 -8.57
N SER A 123 9.84 10.38 -9.66
CA SER A 123 9.20 11.61 -10.15
C SER A 123 7.71 11.41 -10.47
N GLY A 124 7.34 10.26 -11.01
CA GLY A 124 5.94 9.90 -11.23
C GLY A 124 5.21 9.53 -9.94
N VAL A 125 5.84 8.78 -9.03
CA VAL A 125 5.20 8.28 -7.81
C VAL A 125 4.98 9.41 -6.79
N ILE A 126 6.05 10.08 -6.37
CA ILE A 126 5.97 11.15 -5.36
C ILE A 126 5.43 12.44 -5.98
N GLY A 127 5.71 12.71 -7.26
CA GLY A 127 5.21 13.91 -7.93
C GLY A 127 3.69 13.95 -8.09
N LYS A 128 3.04 12.80 -8.27
CA LYS A 128 1.56 12.71 -8.35
C LYS A 128 0.89 12.84 -6.98
N ASN A 129 1.50 12.26 -5.95
CA ASN A 129 0.98 12.23 -4.58
C ASN A 129 2.07 12.69 -3.59
N PRO A 130 2.34 14.00 -3.52
CA PRO A 130 3.41 14.53 -2.67
C PRO A 130 3.18 14.20 -1.20
N LEU A 131 4.28 14.04 -0.47
CA LEU A 131 4.27 13.88 0.98
C LEU A 131 4.06 15.24 1.64
N THR A 132 3.21 15.28 2.66
CA THR A 132 3.15 16.41 3.60
C THR A 132 4.44 16.48 4.41
N ASP A 133 4.68 17.62 5.09
CA ASP A 133 5.90 17.79 5.90
C ASP A 133 6.01 16.75 7.02
N GLU A 134 4.87 16.44 7.66
CA GLU A 134 4.83 15.45 8.74
C GLU A 134 5.10 14.03 8.23
N GLU A 135 4.50 13.64 7.11
CA GLU A 135 4.73 12.32 6.51
C GLU A 135 6.17 12.18 6.02
N ARG A 136 6.72 13.22 5.38
CA ARG A 136 8.12 13.25 4.95
C ARG A 136 9.06 13.06 6.15
N LYS A 137 8.78 13.73 7.27
CA LYS A 137 9.56 13.57 8.50
C LYS A 137 9.49 12.13 9.04
N GLN A 138 8.32 11.51 9.04
CA GLN A 138 8.17 10.11 9.47
C GLN A 138 8.90 9.15 8.55
N VAL A 139 8.86 9.37 7.23
CA VAL A 139 9.62 8.58 6.25
C VAL A 139 11.12 8.71 6.54
N LEU A 140 11.61 9.93 6.72
CA LEU A 140 13.02 10.19 7.02
C LEU A 140 13.49 9.52 8.31
N ASP A 141 12.68 9.56 9.37
CA ASP A 141 12.99 8.91 10.64
C ASP A 141 13.17 7.40 10.48
N ILE A 142 12.26 6.74 9.75
CA ILE A 142 12.36 5.31 9.46
C ILE A 142 13.58 5.00 8.59
N LEU A 143 13.81 5.76 7.51
CA LEU A 143 14.97 5.53 6.64
C LEU A 143 16.30 5.74 7.37
N LYS A 144 16.37 6.74 8.24
CA LYS A 144 17.54 6.96 9.11
C LYS A 144 17.74 5.78 10.05
N LYS A 145 16.68 5.38 10.77
CA LYS A 145 16.71 4.21 11.68
C LYS A 145 17.13 2.93 10.93
N ALA A 146 16.65 2.74 9.70
CA ALA A 146 17.04 1.60 8.88
C ALA A 146 18.53 1.62 8.53
N SER A 147 19.08 2.78 8.18
CA SER A 147 20.50 2.92 7.84
C SER A 147 21.44 2.72 9.03
N GLU A 148 20.93 2.92 10.24
CA GLU A 148 21.64 2.73 11.51
C GLU A 148 21.42 1.33 12.11
N ALA A 149 20.37 0.61 11.66
CA ALA A 149 20.10 -0.77 12.03
C ALA A 149 21.10 -1.69 11.31
N LYS A 150 21.97 -2.31 12.09
CA LYS A 150 23.07 -3.16 11.62
C LYS A 150 22.84 -4.61 11.99
#